data_AF-A0A967KDM5-F1
#
_entry.id   AF-A0A967KDM5-F1
#
_cell.length_a   1.000
_cell.length_b   1.000
_cell.length_c   1.000
_cell.angle_alpha   90.00
_cell.angle_beta   90.00
_cell.angle_gamma   90.00
#
_symmetry.space_group_name_H-M   'P 1'
#
loop_
_entity.id
_entity.type
_entity.pdbx_description
1 polymer ?
#
loop_
_entity_poly.entity_id
_entity_poly.type
_entity_poly.pdbx_seq_one_letter_code
_entity_poly.pdbx_strand_id
1 'polypeptide(L)'
;MNFAEQIEECAEALNRAGVHFGHGTDNARDEAAWLVLHAAGLPCDGSFGDWSRSVPADCRERISRLLGRRIGERKPLAYLIGESWFCGLRFVI
;
A
#
# COMPACT_ATOMS: atom_id res chain seq x y z
N MET A 1 16.19 2.98 3.51
CA MET A 1 14.82 2.51 3.28
C MET A 1 14.14 2.12 4.57
N ASN A 2 13.59 3.14 5.22
CA ASN A 2 12.57 3.02 6.25
C ASN A 2 11.16 3.00 5.62
N PHE A 3 10.12 2.82 6.45
CA PHE A 3 8.74 2.75 5.97
C PHE A 3 8.28 4.04 5.27
N ALA A 4 8.62 5.22 5.80
CA ALA A 4 8.27 6.49 5.18
C ALA A 4 8.86 6.61 3.76
N GLU A 5 10.16 6.35 3.61
CA GLU A 5 10.85 6.37 2.32
C GLU A 5 10.24 5.35 1.35
N GLN A 6 9.93 4.14 1.82
CA GLN A 6 9.36 3.08 0.99
C GLN A 6 7.95 3.43 0.47
N ILE A 7 7.17 4.15 1.27
CA ILE A 7 5.83 4.64 0.89
C ILE A 7 5.93 5.70 -0.20
N GLU A 8 6.83 6.68 -0.05
CA GLU A 8 7.02 7.71 -1.08
C GLU A 8 7.49 7.10 -2.41
N GLU A 9 8.43 6.14 -2.39
CA GLU A 9 8.86 5.43 -3.60
C GLU A 9 7.70 4.71 -4.30
N CYS A 10 6.82 4.05 -3.53
CA CYS A 10 5.64 3.37 -4.06
C CYS A 10 4.62 4.38 -4.60
N ALA A 11 4.38 5.48 -3.88
CA ALA A 11 3.45 6.53 -4.29
C ALA A 11 3.88 7.18 -5.61
N GLU A 12 5.17 7.48 -5.77
CA GLU A 12 5.72 7.98 -7.03
C GLU A 12 5.54 6.97 -8.17
N ALA A 13 5.77 5.68 -7.92
CA ALA A 13 5.57 4.64 -8.93
C ALA A 13 4.10 4.53 -9.37
N LEU A 14 3.15 4.60 -8.43
CA LEU A 14 1.71 4.61 -8.73
C LEU A 14 1.32 5.86 -9.53
N ASN A 15 1.82 7.03 -9.14
CA ASN A 15 1.59 8.28 -9.87
C ASN A 15 2.14 8.23 -11.30
N ARG A 16 3.39 7.76 -11.47
CA ARG A 16 4.01 7.58 -12.80
C ARG A 16 3.23 6.59 -13.67
N ALA A 17 2.63 5.57 -13.06
CA ALA A 17 1.81 4.59 -13.76
C ALA A 17 0.41 5.11 -14.14
N GLY A 18 -0.02 6.25 -13.59
CA GLY A 18 -1.33 6.85 -13.88
C GLY A 18 -2.51 5.96 -13.47
N VAL A 19 -2.38 5.22 -12.36
CA VAL A 19 -3.47 4.38 -11.86
C VAL A 19 -4.52 5.23 -11.13
N HIS A 20 -5.76 4.74 -11.08
CA HIS A 20 -6.85 5.37 -10.31
C HIS A 20 -6.88 4.84 -8.88
N PHE A 21 -7.22 5.70 -7.93
CA PHE A 21 -7.36 5.40 -6.50
C PHE A 21 -8.85 5.34 -6.10
N GLY A 22 -9.14 4.55 -5.07
CA GLY A 22 -10.50 4.33 -4.56
C GLY A 22 -10.51 3.38 -3.37
N HIS A 23 -11.69 2.84 -3.04
CA HIS A 23 -11.87 1.79 -2.03
C HIS A 23 -11.26 2.12 -0.65
N GLY A 24 -11.37 3.39 -0.29
CA GLY A 24 -10.90 3.94 0.99
C GLY A 24 -9.57 4.70 0.93
N THR A 25 -9.00 4.86 -0.26
CA THR A 25 -7.89 5.81 -0.52
C THR A 25 -8.26 6.71 -1.71
N ASP A 26 -7.82 7.96 -1.71
CA ASP A 26 -8.08 8.91 -2.82
C ASP A 26 -6.80 9.41 -3.51
N ASN A 27 -5.63 9.03 -3.00
CA ASN A 27 -4.33 9.44 -3.51
C ASN A 27 -3.30 8.31 -3.44
N ALA A 28 -2.21 8.48 -4.19
CA ALA A 28 -1.14 7.49 -4.31
C ALA A 28 -0.43 7.20 -3.00
N ARG A 29 -0.31 8.19 -2.13
CA ARG A 29 0.42 8.07 -0.86
C ARG A 29 -0.33 7.19 0.12
N ASP A 30 -1.64 7.38 0.22
CA ASP A 30 -2.49 6.57 1.10
C ASP A 30 -2.60 5.12 0.59
N GLU A 31 -2.77 4.91 -0.73
CA GLU A 31 -2.75 3.56 -1.30
C GLU A 31 -1.37 2.90 -1.12
N ALA A 32 -0.27 3.66 -1.26
CA ALA A 32 1.08 3.17 -1.00
C ALA A 32 1.30 2.80 0.46
N ALA A 33 0.79 3.58 1.42
CA ALA A 33 0.84 3.25 2.83
C ALA A 33 0.15 1.91 3.12
N TRP A 34 -1.05 1.71 2.59
CA TRP A 34 -1.76 0.44 2.72
C TRP A 34 -1.01 -0.72 2.07
N LEU A 35 -0.47 -0.51 0.87
CA LEU A 35 0.31 -1.51 0.15
C LEU A 35 1.51 -1.96 0.99
N VAL A 36 2.28 -1.00 1.50
CA VAL A 36 3.49 -1.25 2.29
C VAL A 36 3.16 -1.93 3.61
N LEU A 37 2.16 -1.44 4.34
CA LEU A 37 1.75 -2.02 5.63
C LEU A 37 1.17 -3.43 5.46
N HIS A 38 0.30 -3.64 4.49
CA HIS A 38 -0.24 -4.96 4.17
C HIS A 38 0.88 -5.94 3.80
N ALA A 39 1.80 -5.52 2.92
CA ALA A 39 2.96 -6.32 2.54
C ALA A 39 3.95 -6.56 3.70
N ALA A 40 3.91 -5.77 4.77
CA ALA A 40 4.67 -5.98 5.99
C ALA A 40 3.91 -6.74 7.09
N GLY A 41 2.61 -7.05 6.89
CA GLY A 41 1.75 -7.64 7.92
C GLY A 41 1.47 -6.70 9.10
N LEU A 42 1.47 -5.38 8.83
CA LEU A 42 1.26 -4.33 9.80
C LEU A 42 -0.16 -3.75 9.70
N PRO A 43 -0.68 -3.13 10.77
CA PRO A 43 -2.05 -2.62 10.79
C PRO A 43 -2.23 -1.40 9.87
N CYS A 44 -3.28 -1.43 9.03
CA CYS A 44 -3.69 -0.33 8.15
C CYS A 44 -4.77 0.58 8.78
N ASP A 45 -5.05 0.44 10.07
CA ASP A 45 -6.10 1.17 10.81
C ASP A 45 -5.63 2.51 11.41
N GLY A 46 -4.42 2.95 11.06
CA GLY A 46 -3.79 4.17 11.57
C GLY A 46 -3.03 3.99 12.89
N SER A 47 -3.00 2.78 13.48
CA SER A 47 -2.24 2.52 14.71
C SER A 47 -0.72 2.39 14.50
N PHE A 48 -0.25 2.23 13.26
CA PHE A 48 1.17 2.17 12.96
C PHE A 48 1.83 3.56 13.11
N GLY A 49 2.80 3.68 14.01
CA GLY A 49 3.49 4.94 14.31
C GLY A 49 5.00 4.94 14.04
N ASP A 50 5.61 3.79 13.76
CA ASP A 50 7.07 3.65 13.67
C ASP A 50 7.57 3.79 12.22
N TRP A 51 7.29 4.93 11.61
CA TRP A 51 7.58 5.20 10.19
C TRP A 51 9.07 5.26 9.85
N SER A 52 9.91 5.54 10.86
CA SER A 52 11.37 5.59 10.72
C SER A 52 12.03 4.20 10.82
N ARG A 53 11.27 3.16 11.18
CA ARG A 53 11.77 1.79 11.23
C ARG A 53 12.23 1.31 9.86
N SER A 54 13.36 0.61 9.84
CA SER A 54 13.88 -0.02 8.62
C SER A 54 12.93 -1.10 8.11
N VAL A 55 12.68 -1.11 6.80
CA VAL A 55 11.87 -2.16 6.15
C VAL A 55 12.75 -3.41 5.96
N PRO A 56 12.36 -4.57 6.52
CA PRO A 56 13.07 -5.85 6.30
C PRO A 56 13.15 -6.23 4.82
N ALA A 57 14.20 -6.96 4.43
CA ALA A 57 14.46 -7.28 3.02
C ALA A 57 13.36 -8.15 2.38
N ASP A 58 12.86 -9.14 3.11
CA ASP A 58 11.72 -9.99 2.73
C ASP A 58 10.43 -9.16 2.54
N CYS A 59 10.21 -8.15 3.39
CA CYS A 59 9.10 -7.22 3.24
C CYS A 59 9.24 -6.40 1.96
N ARG A 60 10.45 -5.94 1.60
CA ARG A 60 10.67 -5.18 0.36
C ARG A 60 10.34 -6.00 -0.90
N GLU A 61 10.66 -7.30 -0.89
CA GLU A 61 10.32 -8.18 -2.00
C GLU A 61 8.79 -8.33 -2.15
N ARG A 62 8.08 -8.50 -1.03
CA ARG A 62 6.61 -8.54 -1.01
C ARG A 62 5.98 -7.23 -1.51
N ILE A 63 6.52 -6.09 -1.08
CA ILE A 63 6.11 -4.76 -1.53
C ILE A 63 6.31 -4.62 -3.04
N SER A 64 7.51 -4.93 -3.54
CA SER A 64 7.82 -4.84 -4.97
C SER A 64 6.90 -5.71 -5.82
N ARG A 65 6.65 -6.95 -5.38
CA ARG A 65 5.74 -7.88 -6.06
C ARG A 65 4.30 -7.34 -6.09
N LEU A 66 3.79 -6.83 -4.97
CA LEU A 66 2.43 -6.30 -4.88
C LEU A 66 2.29 -5.02 -5.72
N LEU A 67 3.28 -4.11 -5.68
CA LEU A 67 3.32 -2.91 -6.51
C LEU A 67 3.36 -3.24 -8.00
N GLY A 68 4.19 -4.21 -8.40
CA GLY A 68 4.26 -4.69 -9.78
C GLY A 68 2.92 -5.22 -10.27
N ARG A 69 2.21 -5.99 -9.45
CA ARG A 69 0.83 -6.45 -9.76
C ARG A 69 -0.14 -5.28 -9.84
N ARG A 70 -0.09 -4.35 -8.89
CA ARG A 70 -0.97 -3.18 -8.85
C ARG A 70 -0.87 -2.33 -10.12
N ILE A 71 0.35 -2.10 -10.60
CA ILE A 71 0.64 -1.34 -11.82
C ILE A 71 0.29 -2.16 -13.07
N GLY A 72 0.75 -3.42 -13.14
CA GLY A 72 0.60 -4.27 -14.33
C GLY A 72 -0.83 -4.75 -14.58
N GLU A 73 -1.52 -5.20 -13.53
CA GLU A 73 -2.92 -5.67 -13.63
C GLU A 73 -3.93 -4.52 -13.65
N ARG A 74 -3.52 -3.32 -13.21
CA ARG A 74 -4.39 -2.12 -13.02
C ARG A 74 -5.65 -2.36 -12.19
N LYS A 75 -5.72 -3.46 -11.44
CA LYS A 75 -6.76 -3.72 -10.46
C LYS A 75 -6.56 -2.79 -9.26
N PRO A 76 -7.63 -2.20 -8.70
CA PRO A 76 -7.58 -1.54 -7.39
C PRO A 76 -6.83 -2.37 -6.36
N LEU A 77 -6.02 -1.73 -5.50
CA LEU A 77 -5.22 -2.43 -4.49
C LEU A 77 -6.09 -3.35 -3.63
N ALA A 78 -7.29 -2.87 -3.28
CA ALA A 78 -8.25 -3.59 -2.47
C ALA A 78 -8.54 -5.02 -2.99
N TYR A 79 -8.65 -5.21 -4.30
CA TYR A 79 -8.87 -6.54 -4.90
C TYR A 79 -7.63 -7.43 -4.92
N LEU A 80 -6.44 -6.85 -4.81
CA LEU A 80 -5.19 -7.61 -4.73
C LEU A 80 -4.92 -8.12 -3.31
N ILE A 81 -5.40 -7.39 -2.31
CA ILE A 81 -5.23 -7.71 -0.89
C ILE A 81 -6.49 -8.36 -0.27
N GLY A 82 -7.64 -8.33 -0.96
CA GLY A 82 -8.91 -8.88 -0.50
C GLY A 82 -9.60 -8.04 0.58
N GLU A 83 -9.22 -6.78 0.73
CA GLU A 83 -9.65 -5.90 1.83
C GLU A 83 -9.89 -4.47 1.33
N SER A 84 -10.91 -3.79 1.87
CA SER A 84 -11.16 -2.36 1.66
C SER A 84 -11.62 -1.68 2.95
N TRP A 85 -11.53 -0.35 3.01
CA TRP A 85 -12.09 0.42 4.12
C TRP A 85 -13.16 1.39 3.64
N PHE A 86 -14.23 1.47 4.42
CA PHE A 86 -15.33 2.40 4.21
C PHE A 86 -15.83 2.91 5.56
N CYS A 87 -15.90 4.23 5.73
CA CYS A 87 -16.31 4.87 7.00
C CYS A 87 -15.55 4.35 8.24
N GLY A 88 -14.25 4.07 8.11
CA GLY A 88 -13.41 3.56 9.20
C GLY A 88 -13.60 2.06 9.50
N LEU A 89 -14.41 1.35 8.72
CA LEU A 89 -14.66 -0.09 8.89
C LEU A 89 -13.95 -0.89 7.79
N ARG A 90 -13.33 -2.00 8.19
CA ARG A 90 -12.69 -2.95 7.26
C ARG A 90 -13.71 -3.92 6.68
N PHE A 91 -13.68 -4.12 5.37
CA PHE A 91 -14.49 -5.08 4.63
C PHE A 91 -13.60 -6.07 3.88
N VAL A 92 -13.96 -7.35 3.90
CA VAL A 92 -13.38 -8.37 3.03
C VAL A 92 -14.12 -8.34 1.70
N ILE A 93 -13.39 -8.34 0.58
CA ILE A 93 -13.95 -8.22 -0.78
C ILE A 93 -13.41 -9.26 -1.75
#